data_AF-A0A1G8C6E2-F1
#
_entry.id   AF-A0A1G8C6E2-F1
#
_cell.length_a   1.000
_cell.length_b   1.000
_cell.length_c   1.000
_cell.angle_alpha   90.00
_cell.angle_beta   90.00
_cell.angle_gamma   90.00
#
_symmetry.space_group_name_H-M   'P 1'
#
loop_
_entity.id
_entity.type
_entity.pdbx_description
1 polymer ?
#
loop_
_entity_poly.entity_id
_entity_poly.type
_entity_poly.pdbx_seq_one_letter_code
_entity_poly.pdbx_strand_id
1 'polypeptide(L)'
;MNKFLVILAALVLGSCGNESKKPTPFIEEQKMEDILFDMSLLYSIESVSAYSREDSMPQLNMNSVLKKYDIDSLTFVENNKYYIELKEGVYHNMQENINRKLEALKVKTDSLIAKEEEEKDKENDIVRKQLEKQLNEKNSSELKEKKDRLISEDDMLLLEANKLE
;
A
#
# COMPACT_ATOMS: atom_id res chain seq x y z
N MET A 1 19.89 -40.84 -49.54
CA MET A 1 20.09 -40.03 -48.32
C MET A 1 18.92 -39.07 -48.19
N ASN A 2 18.10 -39.21 -47.15
CA ASN A 2 16.93 -38.35 -46.95
C ASN A 2 17.39 -36.91 -46.72
N LYS A 3 17.15 -36.04 -47.71
CA LYS A 3 17.51 -34.61 -47.71
C LYS A 3 16.98 -33.89 -46.44
N PHE A 4 15.85 -34.39 -45.92
CA PHE A 4 15.25 -33.98 -44.65
C PHE A 4 16.16 -34.20 -43.43
N LEU A 5 16.89 -35.31 -43.35
CA LEU A 5 17.81 -35.58 -42.24
C LEU A 5 18.99 -34.60 -42.23
N VAL A 6 19.44 -34.17 -43.41
CA VAL A 6 20.53 -33.19 -43.54
C VAL A 6 20.06 -31.79 -43.11
N ILE A 7 18.84 -31.40 -43.49
CA ILE A 7 18.25 -30.12 -43.08
C ILE A 7 17.98 -30.11 -41.57
N LEU A 8 17.48 -31.22 -41.01
CA LEU A 8 17.24 -31.37 -39.57
C LEU A 8 18.56 -31.32 -38.77
N ALA A 9 19.61 -32.00 -39.25
CA ALA A 9 20.93 -31.96 -38.63
C ALA A 9 21.56 -30.55 -38.69
N ALA A 10 21.39 -29.83 -39.80
CA ALA A 10 21.85 -28.45 -39.93
C ALA A 10 21.11 -27.49 -38.99
N LEU A 11 19.82 -27.71 -38.74
CA LEU A 11 19.03 -26.90 -37.81
C LEU A 11 19.47 -27.07 -36.34
N VAL A 12 19.87 -28.28 -35.94
CA VAL A 12 20.35 -28.58 -34.58
C VAL A 12 21.76 -28.01 -34.35
N LEU A 13 22.61 -28.02 -35.38
CA LEU A 13 23.98 -27.49 -35.29
C LEU A 13 24.05 -25.95 -35.38
N GLY A 14 22.98 -25.28 -35.81
CA GLY A 14 22.87 -23.82 -35.86
C GLY A 14 22.51 -23.15 -34.52
N SER A 15 22.28 -23.91 -33.46
CA SER A 15 22.06 -23.37 -32.11
C SER A 15 23.41 -22.95 -31.49
N CYS A 16 24.00 -21.88 -32.02
CA CYS A 16 25.16 -21.25 -31.42
C CYS A 16 24.67 -20.47 -30.20
N GLY A 17 24.83 -21.05 -29.01
CA GLY A 17 24.57 -20.38 -27.76
C GLY A 17 25.58 -19.25 -27.58
N ASN A 18 25.20 -18.03 -27.94
CA ASN A 18 26.01 -16.86 -27.69
C ASN A 18 26.24 -16.76 -26.18
N GLU A 19 27.49 -16.84 -25.74
CA GLU A 19 27.85 -16.50 -24.37
C GLU A 19 27.47 -15.03 -24.14
N SER A 20 26.67 -14.80 -23.09
CA SER A 20 26.19 -13.46 -22.76
C SER A 20 27.37 -12.60 -22.34
N LYS A 21 27.70 -11.62 -23.20
CA LYS A 21 28.79 -10.69 -22.94
C LYS A 21 28.44 -9.81 -21.75
N LYS A 22 29.32 -9.76 -20.75
CA LYS A 22 29.19 -8.88 -19.59
C LYS A 22 29.14 -7.41 -20.08
N PRO A 23 28.07 -6.65 -19.79
CA PRO A 23 27.90 -5.29 -20.27
C PRO A 23 28.84 -4.30 -19.54
N THR A 24 29.01 -3.12 -20.11
CA THR A 24 29.77 -2.01 -19.51
C THR A 24 28.99 -0.73 -19.77
N PRO A 25 28.45 -0.05 -18.74
CA PRO A 25 28.67 -0.29 -17.31
C PRO A 25 28.02 -1.59 -16.81
N PHE A 26 28.65 -2.22 -15.81
CA PHE A 26 28.11 -3.42 -15.17
C PHE A 26 27.39 -3.07 -13.87
N ILE A 27 26.21 -3.66 -13.66
CA ILE A 27 25.44 -3.59 -12.43
C ILE A 27 25.67 -4.89 -11.66
N GLU A 28 26.28 -4.80 -10.49
CA GLU A 28 26.48 -5.96 -9.59
C GLU A 28 25.15 -6.58 -9.18
N GLU A 29 25.14 -7.90 -8.94
CA GLU A 29 23.93 -8.71 -8.74
C GLU A 29 23.03 -8.14 -7.64
N GLN A 30 23.61 -7.81 -6.49
CA GLN A 30 22.87 -7.23 -5.37
C GLN A 30 22.21 -5.90 -5.75
N LYS A 31 22.91 -5.03 -6.51
CA LYS A 31 22.35 -3.76 -6.99
C LYS A 31 21.23 -4.00 -8.00
N MET A 32 21.36 -5.02 -8.86
CA MET A 32 20.29 -5.41 -9.78
C MET A 32 19.06 -5.94 -9.03
N GLU A 33 19.26 -6.78 -8.02
CA GLU A 33 18.17 -7.30 -7.18
C GLU A 33 17.42 -6.15 -6.48
N ASP A 34 18.13 -5.16 -5.95
CA ASP A 34 17.51 -4.00 -5.29
C ASP A 34 16.74 -3.10 -6.29
N ILE A 35 17.26 -2.92 -7.52
CA ILE A 35 16.54 -2.23 -8.60
C ILE A 35 15.24 -2.97 -8.95
N LEU A 36 15.30 -4.29 -9.14
CA LEU A 36 14.15 -5.12 -9.48
C LEU A 36 13.13 -5.20 -8.34
N PHE A 37 13.58 -5.18 -7.08
CA PHE A 37 12.72 -5.07 -5.91
C PHE A 37 11.92 -3.77 -5.92
N ASP A 38 12.58 -2.61 -6.10
CA ASP A 38 11.89 -1.32 -6.14
C ASP A 38 10.95 -1.21 -7.34
N MET A 39 11.33 -1.79 -8.49
CA MET A 39 10.45 -1.85 -9.65
C MET A 39 9.19 -2.67 -9.37
N SER A 40 9.35 -3.81 -8.70
CA SER A 40 8.23 -4.68 -8.31
C SER A 40 7.31 -3.98 -7.30
N LEU A 41 7.90 -3.24 -6.36
CA LEU A 41 7.15 -2.44 -5.39
C LEU A 41 6.37 -1.31 -6.08
N LEU A 42 6.99 -0.60 -7.02
CA LEU A 42 6.34 0.43 -7.83
C LEU A 42 5.12 -0.13 -8.57
N TYR A 43 5.28 -1.24 -9.30
CA TYR A 43 4.16 -1.85 -10.03
C TYR A 43 3.06 -2.36 -9.09
N SER A 44 3.42 -2.84 -7.90
CA SER A 44 2.45 -3.24 -6.88
C SER A 44 1.61 -2.05 -6.42
N ILE A 45 2.23 -0.89 -6.21
CA ILE A 45 1.54 0.35 -5.82
C ILE A 45 0.68 0.90 -6.96
N GLU A 46 1.21 0.95 -8.18
CA GLU A 46 0.48 1.42 -9.38
C GLU A 46 -0.78 0.58 -9.66
N SER A 47 -0.75 -0.70 -9.31
CA SER A 47 -1.92 -1.59 -9.48
C SER A 47 -3.11 -1.22 -8.59
N VAL A 48 -2.91 -0.41 -7.54
CA VAL A 48 -3.95 0.03 -6.61
C VAL A 48 -4.54 1.36 -7.07
N SER A 49 -5.83 1.34 -7.44
CA SER A 49 -6.58 2.45 -8.05
C SER A 49 -6.69 3.75 -7.23
N ALA A 50 -6.21 3.75 -5.99
CA ALA A 50 -6.15 4.92 -5.11
C ALA A 50 -4.91 5.79 -5.38
N TYR A 51 -3.77 5.18 -5.77
CA TYR A 51 -2.54 5.92 -6.03
C TYR A 51 -2.63 6.80 -7.28
N SER A 52 -3.45 6.39 -8.26
CA SER A 52 -3.66 7.11 -9.52
C SER A 52 -4.67 8.27 -9.43
N ARG A 53 -5.24 8.56 -8.25
CA ARG A 53 -6.33 9.53 -8.08
C ARG A 53 -5.92 10.87 -7.46
N GLU A 54 -4.71 10.99 -6.95
CA GLU A 54 -4.27 12.20 -6.26
C GLU A 54 -3.32 13.02 -7.16
N ASP A 55 -3.85 14.06 -7.80
CA ASP A 55 -3.11 14.97 -8.71
C ASP A 55 -1.91 15.69 -8.04
N SER A 56 -1.77 15.56 -6.71
CA SER A 56 -0.71 16.17 -5.90
C SER A 56 0.54 15.30 -5.75
N MET A 57 0.50 14.02 -6.11
CA MET A 57 1.64 13.12 -5.97
C MET A 57 2.50 13.09 -7.25
N PRO A 58 3.83 13.25 -7.16
CA PRO A 58 4.71 12.99 -8.30
C PRO A 58 4.45 11.60 -8.85
N GLN A 59 4.21 11.49 -10.15
CA GLN A 59 4.07 10.21 -10.81
C GLN A 59 5.40 9.46 -10.74
N LEU A 60 5.49 8.55 -9.77
CA LEU A 60 6.56 7.58 -9.72
C LEU A 60 6.42 6.68 -10.95
N ASN A 61 7.54 6.38 -11.58
CA ASN A 61 7.62 5.54 -12.77
C ASN A 61 8.98 4.84 -12.79
N MET A 62 9.20 4.00 -13.79
CA MET A 62 10.47 3.30 -14.01
C MET A 62 11.68 4.24 -13.94
N ASN A 63 11.60 5.44 -14.56
CA ASN A 63 12.71 6.40 -14.55
C ASN A 63 13.01 6.94 -13.15
N SER A 64 11.99 7.05 -12.29
CA SER A 64 12.16 7.45 -10.88
C SER A 64 12.96 6.41 -10.10
N VAL A 65 12.69 5.11 -10.34
CA VAL A 65 13.46 4.01 -9.75
C VAL A 65 14.89 4.02 -10.26
N LEU A 66 15.10 4.07 -11.58
CA LEU A 66 16.46 4.05 -12.16
C LEU A 66 17.32 5.24 -11.67
N LYS A 67 16.71 6.43 -11.53
CA LYS A 67 17.37 7.62 -10.99
C LYS A 67 17.82 7.43 -9.53
N LYS A 68 17.09 6.67 -8.70
CA LYS A 68 17.49 6.34 -7.31
C LYS A 68 18.84 5.60 -7.27
N TYR A 69 19.18 4.84 -8.31
CA TYR A 69 20.38 4.02 -8.38
C TYR A 69 21.49 4.62 -9.27
N ASP A 70 21.31 5.84 -9.79
CA ASP A 70 22.19 6.48 -10.76
C ASP A 70 22.42 5.60 -12.01
N ILE A 71 21.35 4.97 -12.51
CA ILE A 71 21.36 4.12 -13.69
C ILE A 71 20.48 4.73 -14.79
N ASP A 72 20.93 4.67 -16.04
CA ASP A 72 20.10 5.00 -17.20
C ASP A 72 19.39 3.74 -17.75
N SER A 73 18.36 3.96 -18.57
CA SER A 73 17.53 2.87 -19.09
C SER A 73 18.29 1.90 -19.99
N LEU A 74 19.29 2.36 -20.75
CA LEU A 74 20.09 1.50 -21.61
C LEU A 74 20.98 0.58 -20.77
N THR A 75 21.69 1.15 -19.80
CA THR A 75 22.53 0.39 -18.86
C THR A 75 21.69 -0.67 -18.12
N PHE A 76 20.47 -0.33 -17.68
CA PHE A 76 19.56 -1.32 -17.07
C PHE A 76 19.18 -2.44 -18.04
N VAL A 77 18.73 -2.13 -19.26
CA VAL A 77 18.28 -3.14 -20.23
C VAL A 77 19.39 -4.11 -20.60
N GLU A 78 20.61 -3.61 -20.81
CA GLU A 78 21.76 -4.45 -21.15
C GLU A 78 22.15 -5.39 -19.99
N ASN A 79 22.15 -4.89 -18.75
CA ASN A 79 22.43 -5.71 -17.57
C ASN A 79 21.30 -6.69 -17.26
N ASN A 80 20.04 -6.28 -17.39
CA ASN A 80 18.90 -7.17 -17.19
C ASN A 80 18.95 -8.34 -18.19
N LYS A 81 19.23 -8.05 -19.47
CA LYS A 81 19.43 -9.09 -20.49
C LYS A 81 20.57 -10.03 -20.11
N TYR A 82 21.71 -9.50 -19.66
CA TYR A 82 22.85 -10.30 -19.22
C TYR A 82 22.47 -11.29 -18.12
N TYR A 83 21.75 -10.84 -17.07
CA TYR A 83 21.33 -11.72 -15.98
C TYR A 83 20.28 -12.76 -16.41
N ILE A 84 19.35 -12.40 -17.29
CA ILE A 84 18.33 -13.33 -17.83
C ILE A 84 18.96 -14.47 -18.63
N GLU A 85 19.98 -14.15 -19.43
CA GLU A 85 20.64 -15.15 -20.28
C GLU A 85 21.71 -15.97 -19.53
N LEU A 86 22.07 -15.57 -18.30
CA LEU A 86 23.02 -16.30 -17.47
C LEU A 86 22.45 -17.66 -17.07
N LYS A 87 23.07 -18.75 -17.54
CA LYS A 87 22.59 -20.14 -17.34
C LYS A 87 22.65 -20.64 -15.88
N GLU A 88 23.13 -19.82 -14.96
CA GLU A 88 23.46 -20.19 -13.57
C GLU A 88 22.27 -20.06 -12.60
N GLY A 89 21.07 -19.72 -13.10
CA GLY A 89 19.88 -19.55 -12.23
C GLY A 89 19.91 -18.30 -11.36
N VAL A 90 20.90 -17.42 -11.55
CA VAL A 90 21.07 -16.17 -10.80
C VAL A 90 19.81 -15.30 -10.87
N TYR A 91 19.24 -15.11 -12.05
CA TYR A 91 18.00 -14.34 -12.21
C TYR A 91 16.82 -14.94 -11.44
N HIS A 92 16.71 -16.26 -11.41
CA HIS A 92 15.68 -16.94 -10.62
C HIS A 92 15.89 -16.72 -9.12
N ASN A 93 17.13 -16.84 -8.64
CA ASN A 93 17.45 -16.59 -7.22
C ASN A 93 17.14 -15.14 -6.81
N MET A 94 17.46 -14.15 -7.66
CA MET A 94 17.08 -12.75 -7.43
C MET A 94 15.56 -12.63 -7.29
N GLN A 95 14.77 -13.25 -8.18
CA GLN A 95 13.32 -13.21 -8.11
C GLN A 95 12.76 -13.85 -6.83
N GLU A 96 13.31 -14.98 -6.39
CA GLU A 96 12.93 -15.62 -5.12
C GLU A 96 13.26 -14.73 -3.92
N ASN A 97 14.41 -14.05 -3.94
CA ASN A 97 14.79 -13.10 -2.89
C ASN A 97 13.83 -11.90 -2.85
N ILE A 98 13.50 -11.34 -4.01
CA ILE A 98 12.54 -10.23 -4.16
C ILE A 98 11.18 -10.66 -3.61
N ASN A 99 10.68 -11.83 -3.98
CA ASN A 99 9.39 -12.35 -3.50
C ASN A 99 9.39 -12.50 -1.96
N ARG A 100 10.47 -13.02 -1.38
CA ARG A 100 10.60 -13.13 0.09
C ARG A 100 10.64 -11.76 0.77
N LYS A 101 11.35 -10.78 0.20
CA LYS A 101 11.39 -9.40 0.72
C LYS A 101 9.99 -8.77 0.67
N LEU A 102 9.26 -8.94 -0.43
CA LEU A 102 7.89 -8.42 -0.58
C LEU A 102 6.92 -9.05 0.41
N GLU A 103 6.97 -10.38 0.61
CA GLU A 103 6.10 -11.06 1.57
C GLU A 103 6.40 -10.61 3.01
N ALA A 104 7.67 -10.49 3.38
CA ALA A 104 8.06 -9.98 4.70
C ALA A 104 7.57 -8.54 4.91
N LEU A 105 7.66 -7.69 3.88
CA LEU A 105 7.16 -6.32 3.93
C LEU A 105 5.63 -6.28 4.08
N LYS A 106 4.92 -7.16 3.36
CA LYS A 106 3.46 -7.30 3.45
C LYS A 106 3.02 -7.70 4.86
N VAL A 107 3.58 -8.77 5.42
CA VAL A 107 3.27 -9.23 6.79
C VAL A 107 3.48 -8.12 7.81
N LYS A 108 4.60 -7.38 7.70
CA LYS A 108 4.88 -6.25 8.58
C LYS A 108 3.84 -5.14 8.43
N THR A 109 3.47 -4.82 7.20
CA THR A 109 2.51 -3.75 6.90
C THR A 109 1.10 -4.11 7.37
N ASP A 110 0.65 -5.33 7.11
CA ASP A 110 -0.65 -5.85 7.54
C ASP A 110 -0.76 -5.82 9.08
N SER A 111 0.31 -6.20 9.78
CA SER A 111 0.35 -6.11 11.25
C SER A 111 0.26 -4.67 11.77
N LEU A 112 0.85 -3.70 11.07
CA LEU A 112 0.77 -2.30 11.45
C LEU A 112 -0.63 -1.73 11.21
N ILE A 113 -1.25 -2.07 10.08
CA ILE A 113 -2.63 -1.67 9.74
C ILE A 113 -3.60 -2.22 10.79
N ALA A 114 -3.52 -3.51 11.10
CA ALA A 114 -4.39 -4.12 12.11
C ALA A 114 -4.26 -3.43 13.48
N LYS A 115 -3.03 -3.07 13.88
CA LYS A 115 -2.80 -2.34 15.13
C LYS A 115 -3.40 -0.93 15.09
N GLU A 116 -3.26 -0.21 13.98
CA GLU A 116 -3.84 1.12 13.79
C GLU A 116 -5.38 1.07 13.81
N GLU A 117 -5.99 0.06 13.19
CA GLU A 117 -7.44 -0.18 13.23
C GLU A 117 -7.92 -0.46 14.66
N GLU A 118 -7.22 -1.31 15.42
CA GLU A 118 -7.55 -1.55 16.83
C GLU A 118 -7.45 -0.29 17.70
N GLU A 119 -6.43 0.55 17.47
CA GLU A 119 -6.26 1.81 18.18
C GLU A 119 -7.39 2.79 17.85
N LYS A 120 -7.77 2.91 16.56
CA LYS A 120 -8.90 3.71 16.11
C LYS A 120 -10.23 3.23 16.68
N ASP A 121 -10.46 1.92 16.74
CA ASP A 121 -11.69 1.37 17.32
C ASP A 121 -11.80 1.66 18.82
N LYS A 122 -10.69 1.58 19.55
CA LYS A 122 -10.64 1.96 20.98
C LYS A 122 -10.91 3.45 21.17
N GLU A 123 -10.31 4.30 20.34
CA GLU A 123 -10.57 5.75 20.37
C GLU A 123 -12.04 6.06 20.08
N ASN A 124 -12.61 5.45 19.04
CA ASN A 124 -14.01 5.62 18.67
C ASN A 124 -14.99 5.17 19.77
N ASP A 125 -14.69 4.08 20.49
CA ASP A 125 -15.49 3.62 21.63
C ASP A 125 -15.46 4.62 22.80
N ILE A 126 -14.29 5.20 23.10
CA ILE A 126 -14.16 6.25 24.12
C ILE A 126 -14.97 7.49 23.74
N VAL A 127 -14.85 7.94 22.49
CA VAL A 127 -15.59 9.11 21.98
C VAL A 127 -17.10 8.86 22.03
N ARG A 128 -17.57 7.65 21.63
CA ARG A 128 -18.98 7.28 21.71
C ARG A 128 -19.50 7.32 23.14
N LYS A 129 -18.79 6.70 24.10
CA LYS A 129 -19.17 6.69 25.52
C LYS A 129 -19.22 8.10 26.11
N GLN A 130 -18.28 8.97 25.73
CA GLN A 130 -18.28 10.37 26.15
C GLN A 130 -19.47 11.13 25.58
N LEU A 131 -19.78 10.94 24.29
CA LEU A 131 -20.91 11.59 23.63
C LEU A 131 -22.25 11.15 24.23
N GLU A 132 -22.43 9.85 24.52
CA GLU A 132 -23.61 9.31 25.20
C GLU A 132 -23.79 9.91 26.60
N LYS A 133 -22.70 10.05 27.36
CA LYS A 133 -22.74 10.68 28.69
C LYS A 133 -23.18 12.14 28.60
N GLN A 134 -22.60 12.92 27.68
CA GLN A 134 -22.94 14.32 27.48
C GLN A 134 -24.41 14.49 27.05
N LEU A 135 -24.90 13.61 26.16
CA LEU A 135 -26.29 13.63 25.72
C LEU A 135 -27.25 13.35 26.88
N ASN A 136 -26.94 12.37 27.73
CA ASN A 136 -27.76 12.03 28.89
C ASN A 136 -27.78 13.14 29.95
N GLU A 137 -26.63 13.78 30.21
CA GLU A 137 -26.54 14.94 31.11
C GLU A 137 -27.34 16.13 30.58
N LYS A 138 -27.23 16.43 29.28
CA LYS A 138 -27.99 17.49 28.63
C LYS A 138 -29.49 17.24 28.69
N ASN A 139 -29.95 16.04 28.31
CA ASN A 139 -31.36 15.67 28.39
C ASN A 139 -31.91 15.76 29.82
N SER A 140 -31.10 15.38 30.82
CA SER A 140 -31.49 15.48 32.24
C SER A 140 -31.62 16.94 32.69
N SER A 141 -30.73 17.82 32.22
CA SER A 141 -30.82 19.27 32.51
C SER A 141 -32.04 19.93 31.86
N GLU A 142 -32.35 19.59 30.61
CA GLU A 142 -33.53 20.09 29.90
C GLU A 142 -34.83 19.63 30.57
N LEU A 143 -34.88 18.38 31.03
CA LEU A 143 -36.05 17.83 31.75
C LEU A 143 -36.27 18.53 33.09
N LYS A 144 -35.18 18.85 33.80
CA LYS A 144 -35.22 19.58 35.08
C LYS A 144 -35.70 21.02 34.87
N GLU A 145 -35.16 21.72 33.87
CA GLU A 145 -35.59 23.09 33.54
C GLU A 145 -37.07 23.15 33.10
N LYS A 146 -37.55 22.13 32.38
CA LYS A 146 -38.97 22.04 32.02
C LYS A 146 -39.87 21.81 33.23
N LYS A 147 -39.45 20.96 34.17
CA LYS A 147 -40.18 20.70 35.41
C LYS A 147 -40.25 21.94 36.32
N ASP A 148 -39.14 22.65 36.48
CA ASP A 148 -39.07 23.84 37.33
C ASP A 148 -39.96 24.97 36.78
N ARG A 149 -40.08 25.10 35.45
CA ARG A 149 -41.04 26.02 34.80
C ARG A 149 -42.50 25.67 35.08
N LEU A 150 -42.88 24.40 34.97
CA LEU A 150 -44.25 23.96 35.25
C LEU A 150 -44.66 24.21 36.70
N ILE A 151 -43.75 23.95 37.65
CA ILE A 151 -44.00 24.22 39.07
C ILE A 151 -44.20 25.73 39.31
N SER A 152 -43.40 26.58 38.67
CA SER A 152 -43.55 28.03 38.77
C SER A 152 -44.87 28.54 38.17
N GLU A 153 -45.39 27.89 37.12
CA GLU A 153 -46.70 28.23 36.55
C GLU A 153 -47.84 27.82 37.50
N ASP A 154 -47.78 26.60 38.06
CA ASP A 154 -48.77 26.11 39.02
C ASP A 154 -48.83 26.97 40.31
N ASP A 155 -47.67 27.35 40.87
CA ASP A 155 -47.59 28.22 42.05
C ASP A 155 -48.18 29.62 41.78
N MET A 156 -48.03 30.14 40.55
CA MET A 156 -48.57 31.42 40.13
C MET A 156 -50.10 31.38 40.03
N LEU A 157 -50.65 30.31 39.46
CA LEU A 157 -52.10 30.10 39.34
C LEU A 157 -52.77 29.95 40.71
N LEU A 158 -52.14 29.26 41.66
CA LEU A 158 -52.63 29.14 43.04
C LEU A 158 -52.64 30.49 43.77
N LEU A 159 -51.61 31.32 43.54
CA LEU A 159 -51.55 32.67 44.12
C LEU A 159 -52.63 33.59 43.56
N GLU A 160 -53.00 33.41 42.30
CA GLU A 160 -54.04 34.20 41.62
C GLU A 160 -55.45 33.77 42.06
N ALA A 161 -55.67 32.47 42.29
CA ALA A 161 -56.92 31.94 42.83
C ALA A 161 -57.22 32.46 44.27
N ASN A 162 -56.21 32.52 45.13
CA ASN A 162 -56.36 33.01 46.52
C ASN A 162 -56.58 34.53 46.63
N LYS A 163 -56.40 35.31 45.55
CA LYS A 163 -56.71 36.76 45.54
C LYS A 163 -58.16 37.08 45.18
N LEU A 164 -58.93 36.07 44.75
CA LEU A 164 -60.32 36.20 44.30
C LEU A 164 -61.35 35.75 45.36
N GLU A 165 -60.90 35.22 46.50
CA GLU A 165 -61.69 35.00 47.73
C GLU A 165 -61.58 36.19 48.69
#